data_AF-A0A967G841-F1
#
_entry.id   AF-A0A967G841-F1
#
_cell.length_a   1.000
_cell.length_b   1.000
_cell.length_c   1.000
_cell.angle_alpha   90.00
_cell.angle_beta   90.00
_cell.angle_gamma   90.00
#
_symmetry.space_group_name_H-M   'P 1'
#
loop_
_entity.id
_entity.type
_entity.pdbx_description
1 polymer ?
#
loop_
_entity_poly.entity_id
_entity_poly.type
_entity_poly.pdbx_seq_one_letter_code
_entity_poly.pdbx_strand_id
1 'polypeptide(L)'
;PLLLERAIKMLHNNESCNCAVEGDHSGAWLGAIMGELTLAGHDKVTLIASPPIESFGSWAEQLIAESTGKIGKGILPVDREPIGPPENYA
;
A
#
# COMPACT_ATOMS: atom_id res chain seq x y z
N PRO A 1 -25.22 -0.29 0.43
CA PRO A 1 -24.38 0.36 1.47
C PRO A 1 -23.01 0.70 0.89
N LEU A 2 -22.60 1.97 1.01
CA LEU A 2 -21.52 2.56 0.21
C LEU A 2 -20.16 1.84 0.29
N LEU A 3 -19.81 1.23 1.43
CA LEU A 3 -18.53 0.54 1.60
C LEU A 3 -18.44 -0.76 0.77
N LEU A 4 -19.47 -1.60 0.82
CA LEU A 4 -19.50 -2.86 0.07
C LEU A 4 -19.48 -2.60 -1.44
N GLU A 5 -20.22 -1.59 -1.90
CA GLU A 5 -20.24 -1.19 -3.31
C GLU A 5 -18.86 -0.72 -3.78
N ARG A 6 -18.16 0.08 -2.97
CA ARG A 6 -16.79 0.52 -3.25
C ARG A 6 -15.80 -0.65 -3.26
N ALA A 7 -15.95 -1.61 -2.34
CA ALA A 7 -15.13 -2.81 -2.31
C ALA A 7 -15.34 -3.68 -3.56
N ILE A 8 -16.58 -3.86 -4.01
CA ILE A 8 -16.91 -4.57 -5.26
C ILE A 8 -16.33 -3.83 -6.48
N LYS A 9 -16.39 -2.50 -6.51
CA LYS A 9 -15.75 -1.73 -7.58
C LYS A 9 -14.24 -1.97 -7.61
N MET A 10 -13.57 -1.91 -6.46
CA MET A 10 -12.13 -2.20 -6.36
C MET A 10 -11.81 -3.64 -6.79
N LEU A 11 -12.67 -4.61 -6.45
CA LEU A 11 -12.52 -5.99 -6.91
C LEU A 11 -12.49 -6.06 -8.44
N HIS A 12 -13.50 -5.51 -9.13
CA HIS A 12 -13.54 -5.52 -10.60
C HIS A 12 -12.36 -4.79 -11.23
N ASN A 13 -11.96 -3.66 -10.64
CA ASN A 13 -10.77 -2.92 -11.05
C ASN A 13 -9.49 -3.76 -10.94
N ASN A 14 -9.43 -4.75 -10.06
CA ASN A 14 -8.26 -5.60 -9.86
C ASN A 14 -8.38 -7.02 -10.43
N GLU A 15 -9.45 -7.32 -11.15
CA GLU A 15 -9.58 -8.61 -11.85
C GLU A 15 -8.57 -8.75 -12.98
N SER A 16 -8.16 -9.99 -13.25
CA SER A 16 -7.21 -10.32 -14.33
C SER A 16 -7.68 -9.91 -15.75
N CYS A 17 -8.98 -9.68 -15.92
CA CYS A 17 -9.56 -9.21 -17.18
C CYS A 17 -9.33 -7.71 -17.42
N ASN A 18 -8.98 -6.95 -16.38
CA ASN A 18 -8.60 -5.55 -16.49
C ASN A 18 -7.09 -5.45 -16.73
N CYS A 19 -6.70 -4.75 -17.81
CA CYS A 19 -5.28 -4.62 -18.15
C CYS A 19 -4.53 -3.89 -17.03
N ALA A 20 -3.43 -4.45 -16.54
CA ALA A 20 -2.66 -3.81 -15.48
C ALA A 20 -2.06 -2.46 -15.90
N VAL A 21 -1.71 -2.31 -17.18
CA VAL A 21 -1.02 -1.11 -17.71
C VAL A 21 -1.99 -0.04 -18.20
N GLU A 22 -3.04 -0.44 -18.91
CA GLU A 22 -4.00 0.48 -19.54
C GLU A 22 -5.32 0.63 -18.75
N GLY A 23 -5.56 -0.26 -17.79
CA GLY A 23 -6.76 -0.29 -16.97
C GLY A 23 -6.57 0.29 -15.57
N ASP A 24 -7.66 0.35 -14.81
CA ASP A 24 -7.69 0.87 -13.43
C ASP A 24 -7.16 -0.15 -12.40
N HIS A 25 -5.97 -0.69 -12.62
CA HIS A 25 -5.36 -1.73 -11.77
C HIS A 25 -4.48 -1.14 -10.66
N SER A 26 -5.04 -0.20 -9.90
CA SER A 26 -4.29 0.59 -8.91
C SER A 26 -3.60 -0.25 -7.83
N GLY A 27 -4.16 -1.40 -7.43
CA GLY A 27 -3.53 -2.30 -6.46
C GLY A 27 -2.24 -2.94 -6.99
N ALA A 28 -2.22 -3.36 -8.27
CA ALA A 28 -1.04 -3.91 -8.90
C ALA A 28 0.05 -2.86 -9.09
N TRP A 29 -0.32 -1.65 -9.50
CA TRP A 29 0.61 -0.51 -9.60
C TRP A 29 1.24 -0.18 -8.25
N LEU A 30 0.44 -0.07 -7.20
CA LEU A 30 0.95 0.20 -5.85
C LEU A 30 1.95 -0.88 -5.41
N GLY A 31 1.63 -2.16 -5.62
CA GLY A 31 2.52 -3.29 -5.30
C GLY A 31 3.81 -3.27 -6.11
N ALA A 32 3.74 -2.97 -7.41
CA ALA A 32 4.90 -2.86 -8.28
C ALA A 32 5.83 -1.71 -7.86
N ILE A 33 5.26 -0.53 -7.58
CA ILE A 33 6.02 0.64 -7.10
C ILE A 33 6.73 0.31 -5.79
N MET A 34 6.03 -0.28 -4.81
CA MET A 34 6.64 -0.69 -3.54
C MET A 34 7.79 -1.69 -3.75
N GLY A 35 7.61 -2.65 -4.67
CA GLY A 35 8.64 -3.64 -5.01
C GLY A 35 9.88 -3.02 -5.63
N GLU A 36 9.70 -2.19 -6.67
CA GLU A 36 10.81 -1.52 -7.35
C GLU A 36 11.56 -0.54 -6.44
N LEU A 37 10.84 0.23 -5.61
CA LEU A 37 11.46 1.11 -4.61
C LEU A 37 12.28 0.32 -3.58
N THR A 38 11.78 -0.84 -3.12
CA THR A 38 12.53 -1.73 -2.23
C THR A 38 13.82 -2.22 -2.89
N LEU A 39 13.77 -2.58 -4.18
CA LEU A 39 14.97 -2.97 -4.95
C LEU A 39 15.96 -1.82 -5.14
N ALA A 40 15.46 -0.58 -5.23
CA ALA A 40 16.26 0.65 -5.28
C ALA A 40 16.82 1.08 -3.91
N GLY A 41 16.54 0.35 -2.83
CA GLY A 41 17.04 0.62 -1.48
C GLY A 41 16.12 1.48 -0.60
N HIS A 42 14.94 1.85 -1.09
CA HIS A 42 13.90 2.48 -0.29
C HIS A 42 13.08 1.38 0.41
N ASP A 43 13.58 0.91 1.55
CA ASP A 43 13.08 -0.27 2.24
C ASP A 43 11.98 0.00 3.28
N LYS A 44 11.41 1.21 3.28
CA LYS A 44 10.33 1.62 4.21
C LYS A 44 9.17 2.28 3.47
N VAL A 45 7.96 2.10 4.00
CA VAL A 45 6.76 2.81 3.56
C VAL A 45 5.99 3.36 4.76
N THR A 46 5.78 4.67 4.78
CA THR A 46 5.01 5.34 5.83
C THR A 46 3.53 5.39 5.47
N LEU A 47 2.66 5.02 6.41
CA LEU A 47 1.22 5.03 6.26
C LEU A 47 0.62 6.25 6.96
N ILE A 48 0.14 7.23 6.19
CA ILE A 48 -0.51 8.43 6.72
C ILE A 48 -2.02 8.31 6.51
N ALA A 49 -2.74 7.96 7.57
CA ALA A 49 -4.20 7.90 7.59
C ALA A 49 -4.80 9.18 8.19
N SER A 50 -5.98 9.59 7.71
CA SER A 50 -6.70 10.73 8.31
C SER A 50 -7.26 10.35 9.69
N PRO A 51 -7.45 11.31 10.61
CA PRO A 51 -7.87 11.01 11.98
C PRO A 51 -9.10 10.10 12.11
N PRO A 52 -10.16 10.22 11.28
CA PRO A 52 -11.33 9.32 11.38
C PRO A 52 -11.05 7.85 11.06
N ILE A 53 -9.93 7.55 10.40
CA ILE A 53 -9.53 6.20 9.98
C ILE A 53 -8.10 5.88 10.44
N GLU A 54 -7.60 6.53 11.49
CA GLU A 54 -6.21 6.33 11.96
C GLU A 54 -5.85 4.85 12.21
N SER A 55 -6.80 4.07 12.73
CA SER A 55 -6.61 2.64 13.02
C SER A 55 -6.49 1.77 11.76
N PHE A 56 -6.88 2.29 10.60
CA PHE A 56 -6.64 1.62 9.31
C PHE A 56 -5.14 1.50 9.03
N GLY A 57 -4.32 2.46 9.47
CA GLY A 57 -2.87 2.43 9.32
C GLY A 57 -2.28 1.18 9.97
N SER A 58 -2.65 0.91 11.23
CA SER A 58 -2.17 -0.27 11.96
C SER A 58 -2.60 -1.59 11.32
N TRP A 59 -3.82 -1.65 10.76
CA TRP A 59 -4.29 -2.82 10.01
C TRP A 59 -3.51 -3.03 8.71
N ALA A 60 -3.26 -1.96 7.95
CA ALA A 60 -2.48 -2.02 6.71
C ALA A 60 -1.00 -2.36 6.97
N GLU A 61 -0.41 -1.83 8.05
CA GLU A 61 0.95 -2.16 8.49
C GLU A 61 1.10 -3.66 8.72
N GLN A 62 0.18 -4.27 9.48
CA GLN A 62 0.16 -5.70 9.70
C GLN A 62 0.08 -6.49 8.38
N LEU A 63 -0.84 -6.11 7.49
CA LEU A 63 -1.02 -6.82 6.21
C LEU A 63 0.24 -6.80 5.33
N ILE A 64 0.89 -5.64 5.22
CA ILE A 64 2.10 -5.49 4.40
C ILE A 64 3.26 -6.25 5.04
N ALA A 65 3.46 -6.12 6.35
CA ALA A 65 4.54 -6.77 7.08
C ALA A 65 4.42 -8.30 7.01
N GLU A 66 3.25 -8.87 7.30
CA GLU A 66 3.04 -10.32 7.30
C GLU A 66 3.13 -10.95 5.90
N SER A 67 2.70 -10.20 4.87
CA SER A 67 2.68 -10.67 3.48
C SER A 67 4.05 -10.59 2.81
N THR A 68 4.82 -9.53 3.07
CA THR A 68 6.08 -9.26 2.36
C THR A 68 7.33 -9.65 3.16
N GLY A 69 7.26 -9.62 4.50
CA GLY A 69 8.35 -9.92 5.42
C GLY A 69 8.70 -11.40 5.48
N LYS A 70 9.37 -11.92 4.44
CA LYS A 70 9.74 -13.35 4.32
C LYS A 70 11.21 -13.48 3.95
N ILE A 71 11.91 -14.41 4.60
CA ILE A 71 13.27 -14.85 4.21
C ILE A 71 14.25 -13.66 4.09
N GLY A 72 14.19 -12.74 5.05
CA GLY A 72 15.05 -11.55 5.08
C GLY A 72 14.76 -10.52 3.97
N LYS A 73 13.62 -10.62 3.31
CA LYS A 73 13.11 -9.65 2.33
C LYS A 73 11.79 -9.05 2.82
N GLY A 74 11.44 -7.90 2.26
CA GLY A 74 10.20 -7.19 2.54
C GLY A 74 10.45 -5.69 2.64
N ILE A 75 9.37 -4.92 2.50
CA ILE A 75 9.36 -3.50 2.83
C ILE A 75 8.90 -3.35 4.27
N LEU A 76 9.49 -2.42 5.03
CA LEU A 76 9.08 -2.12 6.39
C LEU A 76 7.93 -1.09 6.37
N PRO A 77 6.67 -1.50 6.60
CA PRO A 77 5.61 -0.53 6.81
C PRO A 77 5.78 0.16 8.17
N VAL A 78 5.46 1.45 8.24
CA VAL A 78 5.51 2.26 9.45
C VAL A 78 4.21 3.04 9.59
N ASP A 79 3.37 2.63 10.54
CA ASP A 79 2.23 3.41 11.02
C ASP A 79 2.68 4.43 12.08
N ARG A 80 1.95 5.54 12.19
CA ARG A 80 2.13 6.60 13.22
C ARG A 80 3.53 7.23 13.28
N GLU A 81 4.27 7.20 12.18
CA GLU A 81 5.46 8.04 12.07
C GLU A 81 5.08 9.53 12.23
N PRO A 82 5.81 10.32 13.03
CA PRO A 82 5.63 11.76 13.05
C PRO A 82 5.83 12.34 11.64
N ILE A 83 4.84 13.10 11.15
CA ILE A 83 4.87 13.66 9.79
C ILE A 83 6.05 14.63 9.67
N GLY A 84 7.00 14.29 8.81
CA GLY A 84 8.14 15.12 8.44
C GLY A 84 7.85 16.05 7.25
N PRO A 85 8.78 16.95 6.93
CA PRO A 85 8.77 17.67 5.67
C PRO A 85 8.91 16.69 4.47
N PRO A 86 8.35 16.98 3.28
CA PRO A 86 8.33 16.07 2.14
C PRO A 86 9.70 15.52 1.73
N GLU A 87 10.76 16.28 1.93
CA GLU A 87 12.15 15.92 1.62
C GLU A 87 12.65 14.72 2.45
N ASN A 88 12.02 14.43 3.59
CA ASN A 88 12.33 13.25 4.40
C ASN A 88 11.77 11.94 3.80
N TYR A 89 10.90 12.04 2.80
CA TYR A 89 10.25 10.91 2.13
C TYR A 89 10.70 10.73 0.67
N ALA A 90 11.67 11.53 0.22
CA ALA A 90 12.19 11.55 -1.15
C ALA A 90 13.24 10.47 -1.43
#